data_AF-A0A557PGX3-F1
#
_entry.id   AF-A0A557PGX3-F1
#
_cell.length_a   1.000
_cell.length_b   1.000
_cell.length_c   1.000
_cell.angle_alpha   90.00
_cell.angle_beta   90.00
_cell.angle_gamma   90.00
#
_symmetry.space_group_name_H-M   'P 1'
#
loop_
_entity.id
_entity.type
_entity.pdbx_description
1 polymer ?
#
loop_
_entity_poly.entity_id
_entity_poly.type
_entity_poly.pdbx_seq_one_letter_code
_entity_poly.pdbx_strand_id
1 'polypeptide(L)'
;MKNVNPTLNLHTQKLATIWSPEFFHKNKVKYASGDYIFNCLFTVSCYATNRKIERGQQEFARQVCQNIIERMDAIIGKINKMKQGLEEQSGDSLVRNFEPENEFVLPYDASRLGRENTKLLKVFMTYNQYFLTLNRLRYDEEITIDYATNQRNNAYNLLLTCLGDLNVMCIEYHKIRKAQ
;
A
#
# COMPACT_ATOMS: atom_id res chain seq x y z
N MET A 1 3.94 27.30 -14.34
CA MET A 1 4.36 26.24 -13.39
C MET A 1 4.07 24.90 -14.05
N LYS A 2 5.08 24.02 -14.22
CA LYS A 2 4.83 22.68 -14.77
C LYS A 2 3.99 21.91 -13.75
N ASN A 3 2.83 21.41 -14.16
CA ASN A 3 2.05 20.46 -13.36
C ASN A 3 2.89 19.19 -13.22
N VAL A 4 3.64 19.08 -12.12
CA VAL A 4 4.30 17.84 -11.74
C VAL A 4 3.19 16.94 -11.21
N ASN A 5 2.81 15.94 -11.98
CA ASN A 5 1.93 14.88 -11.48
C ASN A 5 2.62 14.24 -10.27
N PRO A 6 1.92 14.08 -9.14
CA PRO A 6 2.55 13.50 -7.98
C PRO A 6 2.88 12.03 -8.22
N THR A 7 3.95 11.57 -7.58
CA THR A 7 4.51 10.24 -7.79
C THR A 7 4.68 9.49 -6.48
N LEU A 8 4.51 8.18 -6.53
CA LEU A 8 4.85 7.23 -5.49
C LEU A 8 6.19 6.58 -5.87
N ASN A 9 7.22 6.79 -5.05
CA ASN A 9 8.56 6.30 -5.32
C ASN A 9 8.81 5.03 -4.51
N LEU A 10 9.05 3.91 -5.21
CA LEU A 10 9.28 2.59 -4.61
C LEU A 10 10.62 2.03 -5.06
N HIS A 11 11.32 1.30 -4.20
CA HIS A 11 12.69 0.80 -4.48
C HIS A 11 12.75 -0.70 -4.74
N THR A 12 11.60 -1.38 -4.76
CA THR A 12 11.51 -2.81 -5.04
C THR A 12 10.60 -3.04 -6.24
N GLN A 13 11.13 -3.70 -7.27
CA GLN A 13 10.39 -3.98 -8.50
C GLN A 13 9.09 -4.75 -8.23
N LYS A 14 9.12 -5.71 -7.28
CA LYS A 14 7.93 -6.48 -6.91
C LYS A 14 6.87 -5.61 -6.23
N LEU A 15 7.24 -4.69 -5.34
CA LEU A 15 6.31 -3.75 -4.72
C LEU A 15 5.73 -2.77 -5.77
N ALA A 16 6.57 -2.27 -6.68
CA ALA A 16 6.14 -1.45 -7.81
C ALA A 16 5.18 -2.21 -8.75
N THR A 17 5.45 -3.49 -9.02
CA THR A 17 4.57 -4.36 -9.81
C THR A 17 3.23 -4.58 -9.09
N ILE A 18 3.22 -4.70 -7.76
CA ILE A 18 1.98 -4.84 -6.99
C ILE A 18 1.16 -3.54 -7.05
N TRP A 19 1.82 -2.38 -7.02
CA TRP A 19 1.16 -1.09 -7.20
C TRP A 19 0.56 -0.95 -8.60
N SER A 20 1.39 -1.06 -9.64
CA SER A 20 0.96 -0.92 -11.03
C SER A 20 1.64 -1.96 -11.92
N PRO A 21 0.97 -3.09 -12.21
CA PRO A 21 1.48 -4.12 -13.10
C PRO A 21 1.72 -3.61 -14.53
N GLU A 22 0.88 -2.67 -14.98
CA GLU A 22 0.93 -2.08 -16.32
C GLU A 22 2.24 -1.31 -16.57
N PHE A 23 2.82 -0.72 -15.51
CA PHE A 23 4.13 -0.06 -15.58
C PHE A 23 5.24 -0.99 -16.10
N PHE A 24 5.10 -2.30 -15.91
CA PHE A 24 6.04 -3.32 -16.39
C PHE A 24 5.48 -4.15 -17.55
N HIS A 25 4.46 -3.66 -18.26
CA HIS A 25 3.78 -4.36 -19.34
C HIS A 25 3.23 -5.75 -18.96
N LYS A 26 2.85 -5.94 -17.68
CA LYS A 26 2.26 -7.18 -17.19
C LYS A 26 0.73 -7.08 -17.25
N ASN A 27 0.15 -7.61 -18.33
CA ASN A 27 -1.28 -7.46 -18.63
C ASN A 27 -2.24 -8.24 -17.70
N LYS A 28 -1.75 -9.20 -16.90
CA LYS A 28 -2.59 -10.00 -16.00
C LYS A 28 -1.88 -10.31 -14.69
N VAL A 29 -2.43 -9.82 -13.59
CA VAL A 29 -2.08 -10.24 -12.22
C VAL A 29 -3.29 -10.92 -11.57
N LYS A 30 -3.03 -11.91 -10.70
CA LYS A 30 -4.08 -12.67 -9.99
C LYS A 30 -4.60 -11.97 -8.72
N TYR A 31 -4.18 -10.74 -8.48
CA TYR A 31 -4.51 -9.96 -7.29
C TYR A 31 -4.99 -8.57 -7.70
N ALA A 32 -5.71 -7.89 -6.81
CA ALA A 32 -6.07 -6.49 -7.01
C ALA A 32 -4.83 -5.60 -6.82
N SER A 33 -4.45 -4.86 -7.86
CA SER A 33 -3.29 -3.95 -7.83
C SER A 33 -3.56 -2.70 -7.00
N GLY A 34 -2.50 -2.06 -6.52
CA GLY A 34 -2.59 -0.84 -5.71
C GLY A 34 -3.30 0.31 -6.43
N ASP A 35 -2.98 0.53 -7.70
CA ASP A 35 -3.62 1.55 -8.56
C ASP A 35 -5.12 1.30 -8.79
N TYR A 36 -5.51 0.03 -8.97
CA TYR A 36 -6.90 -0.38 -9.07
C TYR A 36 -7.65 -0.11 -7.76
N ILE A 37 -7.09 -0.55 -6.62
CA ILE A 37 -7.69 -0.29 -5.31
C ILE A 37 -7.79 1.21 -5.04
N PHE A 38 -6.77 1.99 -5.39
CA PHE A 38 -6.78 3.45 -5.28
C PHE A 38 -8.03 4.05 -5.98
N ASN A 39 -8.36 3.57 -7.17
CA ASN A 39 -9.55 4.03 -7.91
C ASN A 39 -10.87 3.57 -7.27
N CYS A 40 -10.92 2.35 -6.74
CA CYS A 40 -12.08 1.86 -6.00
C CYS A 40 -12.33 2.69 -4.74
N LEU A 41 -11.28 2.96 -3.94
CA LEU A 41 -11.34 3.75 -2.72
C LEU A 41 -11.90 5.15 -2.96
N PHE A 42 -11.42 5.82 -4.01
CA PHE A 42 -11.92 7.13 -4.40
C PHE A 42 -13.43 7.09 -4.65
N THR A 43 -13.89 6.07 -5.37
CA THR A 43 -15.32 5.93 -5.68
C THR A 43 -16.14 5.78 -4.41
N VAL A 44 -15.74 4.94 -3.44
CA VAL A 44 -16.45 4.80 -2.16
C VAL A 44 -16.44 6.13 -1.38
N SER A 45 -15.29 6.81 -1.32
CA SER A 45 -15.10 8.07 -0.62
C SER A 45 -15.98 9.21 -1.19
N CYS A 46 -16.18 9.26 -2.51
CA CYS A 46 -17.11 10.20 -3.13
C CYS A 46 -18.54 10.03 -2.60
N TYR A 47 -19.00 8.80 -2.35
CA TYR A 47 -20.34 8.58 -1.82
C TYR A 47 -20.46 8.96 -0.34
N ALA A 48 -19.40 8.75 0.44
CA ALA A 48 -19.35 9.14 1.86
C ALA A 48 -19.42 10.68 2.06
N THR A 49 -19.03 11.45 1.05
CA THR A 49 -18.91 12.92 1.11
C THR A 49 -19.97 13.66 0.28
N ASN A 50 -20.65 12.99 -0.65
CA ASN A 50 -21.64 13.62 -1.52
C ASN A 50 -22.96 13.90 -0.77
N ARG A 51 -23.34 15.18 -0.68
CA ARG A 51 -24.56 15.65 0.00
C ARG A 51 -25.86 15.38 -0.76
N LYS A 52 -25.77 15.01 -2.04
CA LYS A 52 -26.94 14.72 -2.89
C LYS A 52 -27.43 13.27 -2.76
N ILE A 53 -26.72 12.45 -1.99
CA ILE A 53 -27.03 11.03 -1.80
C ILE A 53 -27.96 10.89 -0.59
N GLU A 54 -28.84 9.89 -0.64
CA GLU A 54 -29.70 9.56 0.48
C GLU A 54 -28.88 9.32 1.76
N ARG A 55 -29.37 9.85 2.89
CA ARG A 55 -28.64 9.84 4.16
C ARG A 55 -28.22 8.43 4.59
N GLY A 56 -29.07 7.42 4.36
CA GLY A 56 -28.75 6.01 4.68
C GLY A 56 -27.57 5.48 3.86
N GLN A 57 -27.57 5.71 2.55
CA GLN A 57 -26.47 5.31 1.66
C GLN A 57 -25.17 6.05 1.97
N GLN A 58 -25.25 7.34 2.32
CA GLN A 58 -24.10 8.14 2.74
C GLN A 58 -23.48 7.59 4.03
N GLU A 59 -24.30 7.25 5.03
CA GLU A 59 -23.81 6.72 6.30
C GLU A 59 -23.18 5.34 6.13
N PHE A 60 -23.79 4.48 5.32
CA PHE A 60 -23.19 3.19 4.96
C PHE A 60 -21.82 3.35 4.28
N ALA A 61 -21.69 4.30 3.34
CA ALA A 61 -20.41 4.59 2.70
C ALA A 61 -19.35 5.08 3.72
N ARG A 62 -19.72 5.91 4.69
CA ARG A 62 -18.81 6.36 5.76
C ARG A 62 -18.33 5.20 6.63
N GLN A 63 -19.22 4.28 6.99
CA GLN A 63 -18.86 3.09 7.76
C GLN A 63 -17.87 2.21 7.00
N VAL A 64 -18.10 1.98 5.70
CA VAL A 64 -17.17 1.23 4.86
C VAL A 64 -15.81 1.93 4.76
N CYS A 65 -15.79 3.26 4.54
CA CYS A 65 -14.56 4.05 4.55
C CYS A 65 -13.78 3.91 5.88
N GLN A 66 -14.48 3.94 7.02
CA GLN A 66 -13.86 3.78 8.32
C GLN A 66 -13.24 2.38 8.50
N ASN A 67 -13.97 1.32 8.14
CA ASN A 67 -13.46 -0.06 8.18
C ASN A 67 -12.22 -0.25 7.29
N ILE A 68 -12.25 0.33 6.09
CA ILE A 68 -11.12 0.36 5.14
C ILE A 68 -9.89 1.00 5.79
N ILE A 69 -10.06 2.13 6.46
CA ILE A 69 -8.97 2.84 7.12
C ILE A 69 -8.41 2.04 8.29
N GLU A 70 -9.27 1.46 9.12
CA GLU A 70 -8.86 0.59 10.23
C GLU A 70 -8.04 -0.61 9.73
N ARG A 71 -8.45 -1.22 8.61
CA ARG A 71 -7.68 -2.30 7.98
C ARG A 71 -6.30 -1.83 7.53
N MET A 72 -6.21 -0.64 6.92
CA MET A 72 -4.94 -0.06 6.48
C MET A 72 -4.05 0.34 7.67
N ASP A 73 -4.61 0.92 8.72
CA ASP A 73 -3.86 1.29 9.93
C ASP A 73 -3.34 0.06 10.67
N ALA A 74 -4.13 -1.02 10.74
CA ALA A 74 -3.69 -2.29 11.32
C ALA A 74 -2.49 -2.88 10.56
N ILE A 75 -2.50 -2.85 9.21
CA ILE A 75 -1.36 -3.37 8.45
C ILE A 75 -0.12 -2.47 8.55
N ILE A 76 -0.29 -1.14 8.53
CA ILE A 76 0.81 -0.20 8.77
C ILE A 76 1.45 -0.48 10.13
N GLY A 77 0.64 -0.59 11.18
CA GLY A 77 1.11 -0.90 12.53
C GLY A 77 1.86 -2.23 12.60
N LYS A 78 1.37 -3.27 11.91
CA LYS A 78 2.05 -4.57 11.85
C LYS A 78 3.41 -4.49 11.17
N ILE A 79 3.51 -3.83 10.02
CA ILE A 79 4.78 -3.70 9.30
C ILE A 79 5.77 -2.80 10.04
N ASN A 80 5.30 -1.72 10.68
CA ASN A 80 6.17 -0.90 11.53
C ASN A 80 6.75 -1.71 12.70
N LYS A 81 5.95 -2.58 13.35
CA LYS A 81 6.46 -3.48 14.39
C LYS A 81 7.50 -4.46 13.84
N MET A 82 7.26 -5.03 12.64
CA MET A 82 8.23 -5.89 11.98
C MET A 82 9.52 -5.14 11.65
N LYS A 83 9.43 -3.89 11.17
CA LYS A 83 10.58 -3.02 10.91
C LYS A 83 11.37 -2.73 12.18
N GLN A 84 10.69 -2.33 13.25
CA GLN A 84 11.29 -2.05 14.54
C GLN A 84 12.03 -3.28 15.08
N GLY A 85 11.43 -4.47 15.02
CA GLY A 85 12.09 -5.70 15.45
C GLY A 85 13.34 -6.06 14.65
N LEU A 86 13.46 -5.61 13.39
CA LEU A 86 14.70 -5.74 12.62
C LEU A 86 15.74 -4.72 13.06
N GLU A 87 15.32 -3.47 13.32
CA GLU A 87 16.21 -2.40 13.78
C GLU A 87 16.74 -2.64 15.20
N GLU A 88 15.98 -3.33 16.05
CA GLU A 88 16.44 -3.77 17.39
C GLU A 88 17.44 -4.94 17.33
N GLN A 89 17.48 -5.69 16.23
CA GLN A 89 18.44 -6.77 16.00
C GLN A 89 19.75 -6.26 15.39
N SER A 90 19.73 -5.07 14.79
CA SER A 90 20.89 -4.44 14.16
C SER A 90 21.79 -3.74 15.17
N GLY A 91 23.11 -3.82 14.99
CA GLY A 91 24.04 -3.07 15.81
C GLY A 91 23.90 -1.56 15.54
N ASP A 92 24.29 -0.72 16.52
CA ASP A 92 24.18 0.75 16.42
C ASP A 92 25.07 1.38 15.31
N SER A 93 25.91 0.60 14.62
CA SER A 93 26.91 1.12 13.70
C SER A 93 26.75 0.57 12.29
N LEU A 94 26.41 1.45 11.35
CA LEU A 94 26.48 1.14 9.92
C LEU A 94 27.94 0.97 9.51
N VAL A 95 28.28 -0.20 8.97
CA VAL A 95 29.63 -0.48 8.46
C VAL A 95 29.85 0.21 7.11
N ARG A 96 28.78 0.45 6.33
CA ARG A 96 28.83 1.01 4.98
C ARG A 96 27.64 1.94 4.70
N ASN A 97 27.82 2.89 3.79
CA ASN A 97 26.70 3.67 3.24
C ASN A 97 25.85 2.76 2.33
N PHE A 98 24.58 2.60 2.68
CA PHE A 98 23.61 1.87 1.88
C PHE A 98 22.86 2.83 0.95
N GLU A 99 22.95 2.60 -0.35
CA GLU A 99 22.14 3.28 -1.37
C GLU A 99 21.22 2.26 -2.05
N PRO A 100 19.91 2.54 -2.18
CA PRO A 100 19.00 1.68 -2.92
C PRO A 100 19.37 1.62 -4.40
N GLU A 101 19.48 0.41 -4.96
CA GLU A 101 19.89 0.21 -6.35
C GLU A 101 18.91 0.75 -7.40
N ASN A 102 17.62 0.85 -7.08
CA ASN A 102 16.56 1.16 -8.04
C ASN A 102 15.53 2.09 -7.43
N GLU A 103 15.03 3.05 -8.21
CA GLU A 103 13.86 3.86 -7.88
C GLU A 103 12.82 3.75 -9.01
N PHE A 104 11.62 3.31 -8.65
CA PHE A 104 10.46 3.22 -9.53
C PHE A 104 9.51 4.37 -9.22
N VAL A 105 9.42 5.34 -10.14
CA VAL A 105 8.61 6.55 -10.01
C VAL A 105 7.23 6.29 -10.64
N LEU A 106 6.23 6.06 -9.80
CA LEU A 106 4.90 5.63 -10.22
C LEU A 106 3.91 6.80 -10.13
N PRO A 107 3.33 7.28 -11.23
CA PRO A 107 2.37 8.38 -11.17
C PRO A 107 1.07 7.93 -10.50
N TYR A 108 0.39 8.85 -9.82
CA TYR A 108 -0.98 8.67 -9.38
C TYR A 108 -1.81 9.94 -9.57
N ASP A 109 -3.12 9.78 -9.64
CA ASP A 109 -4.04 10.90 -9.86
C ASP A 109 -4.26 11.68 -8.55
N ALA A 110 -3.64 12.86 -8.47
CA ALA A 110 -3.76 13.78 -7.33
C ALA A 110 -5.21 14.18 -7.03
N SER A 111 -6.05 14.28 -8.06
CA SER A 111 -7.44 14.73 -7.91
C SER A 111 -8.30 13.72 -7.14
N ARG A 112 -7.81 12.48 -6.98
CA ARG A 112 -8.45 11.40 -6.24
C ARG A 112 -7.93 11.24 -4.82
N LEU A 113 -7.09 12.16 -4.33
CA LEU A 113 -6.59 12.11 -2.97
C LEU A 113 -7.69 12.42 -1.95
N GLY A 114 -8.22 11.35 -1.36
CA GLY A 114 -8.98 11.38 -0.12
C GLY A 114 -8.20 10.80 1.06
N ARG A 115 -8.86 10.67 2.21
CA ARG A 115 -8.30 10.07 3.44
C ARG A 115 -7.89 8.61 3.19
N GLU A 116 -8.73 7.85 2.49
CA GLU A 116 -8.53 6.43 2.18
C GLU A 116 -7.35 6.24 1.21
N ASN A 117 -7.34 7.00 0.10
CA ASN A 117 -6.27 7.00 -0.89
C ASN A 117 -4.91 7.37 -0.29
N THR A 118 -4.88 8.41 0.56
CA THR A 118 -3.66 8.80 1.28
C THR A 118 -3.16 7.68 2.19
N LYS A 119 -4.08 6.94 2.83
CA LYS A 119 -3.70 5.80 3.67
C LYS A 119 -3.16 4.63 2.86
N LEU A 120 -3.72 4.35 1.68
CA LEU A 120 -3.17 3.33 0.80
C LEU A 120 -1.74 3.69 0.36
N LEU A 121 -1.47 4.94 -0.01
CA LEU A 121 -0.11 5.40 -0.32
C LEU A 121 0.83 5.18 0.87
N LYS A 122 0.39 5.52 2.09
CA LYS A 122 1.16 5.27 3.32
C LYS A 122 1.44 3.78 3.53
N VAL A 123 0.50 2.88 3.26
CA VAL A 123 0.75 1.42 3.29
C VAL A 123 1.94 1.09 2.41
N PHE A 124 1.92 1.47 1.13
CA PHE A 124 3.02 1.17 0.20
C PHE A 124 4.33 1.81 0.62
N MET A 125 4.33 3.05 1.11
CA MET A 125 5.53 3.71 1.64
C MET A 125 6.10 2.99 2.86
N THR A 126 5.26 2.51 3.78
CA THR A 126 5.69 1.72 4.95
C THR A 126 6.33 0.40 4.53
N TYR A 127 5.74 -0.31 3.55
CA TYR A 127 6.37 -1.51 2.97
C TYR A 127 7.70 -1.21 2.29
N ASN A 128 7.78 -0.09 1.55
CA ASN A 128 9.01 0.35 0.90
C ASN A 128 10.13 0.55 1.94
N GLN A 129 9.84 1.30 3.01
CA GLN A 129 10.80 1.52 4.11
C GLN A 129 11.22 0.22 4.77
N TYR A 130 10.28 -0.69 5.04
CA TYR A 130 10.59 -2.01 5.59
C TYR A 130 11.54 -2.82 4.69
N PHE A 131 11.30 -2.83 3.37
CA PHE A 131 12.19 -3.54 2.44
C PHE A 131 13.56 -2.87 2.30
N LEU A 132 13.63 -1.54 2.37
CA LEU A 132 14.91 -0.83 2.43
C LEU A 132 15.70 -1.20 3.67
N THR A 133 15.06 -1.24 4.85
CA THR A 133 15.70 -1.72 6.09
C THR A 133 16.21 -3.15 5.91
N LEU A 134 15.38 -4.08 5.41
CA LEU A 134 15.84 -5.46 5.15
C LEU A 134 17.04 -5.52 4.19
N ASN A 135 17.05 -4.71 3.14
CA ASN A 135 18.14 -4.70 2.17
C ASN A 135 19.43 -4.12 2.78
N ARG A 136 19.31 -3.07 3.59
CA ARG A 136 20.42 -2.48 4.35
C ARG A 136 21.03 -3.51 5.29
N LEU A 137 20.22 -4.13 6.15
CA LEU A 137 20.69 -5.13 7.11
C LEU A 137 21.37 -6.32 6.43
N ARG A 138 20.86 -6.74 5.27
CA ARG A 138 21.50 -7.78 4.46
C ARG A 138 22.84 -7.30 3.88
N TYR A 139 22.90 -6.05 3.43
CA TYR A 139 24.11 -5.45 2.86
C TYR A 139 25.24 -5.30 3.90
N ASP A 140 24.87 -5.02 5.15
CA ASP A 140 25.77 -4.97 6.30
C ASP A 140 26.08 -6.35 6.90
N GLU A 141 25.61 -7.43 6.26
CA GLU A 141 25.81 -8.83 6.68
C GLU A 141 25.23 -9.18 8.07
N GLU A 142 24.33 -8.34 8.62
CA GLU A 142 23.69 -8.58 9.92
C GLU A 142 22.57 -9.64 9.85
N ILE A 143 22.00 -9.85 8.66
CA ILE A 143 21.01 -10.91 8.41
C ILE A 143 21.38 -11.73 7.18
N THR A 144 21.03 -13.02 7.23
CA THR A 144 21.25 -13.92 6.10
C THR A 144 20.29 -13.66 4.94
N ILE A 145 20.69 -14.10 3.75
CA ILE A 145 19.84 -14.03 2.54
C ILE A 145 18.53 -14.79 2.73
N ASP A 146 18.57 -15.96 3.38
CA ASP A 146 17.39 -16.80 3.64
C ASP A 146 16.43 -16.10 4.59
N TYR A 147 16.94 -15.50 5.67
CA TYR A 147 16.13 -14.72 6.60
C TYR A 147 15.47 -13.53 5.89
N ALA A 148 16.24 -12.74 5.14
CA ALA A 148 15.71 -11.62 4.38
C ALA A 148 14.63 -12.05 3.37
N THR A 149 14.83 -13.19 2.70
CA THR A 149 13.87 -13.74 1.73
C THR A 149 12.58 -14.17 2.41
N ASN A 150 12.66 -14.86 3.55
CA ASN A 150 11.51 -15.27 4.35
C ASN A 150 10.71 -14.05 4.84
N GLN A 151 11.39 -13.05 5.39
CA GLN A 151 10.77 -11.81 5.85
C GLN A 151 10.07 -11.05 4.70
N ARG A 152 10.73 -10.92 3.55
CA ARG A 152 10.11 -10.32 2.35
C ARG A 152 8.87 -11.07 1.92
N ASN A 153 8.93 -12.40 1.82
CA ASN A 153 7.79 -13.21 1.39
C ASN A 153 6.60 -13.09 2.35
N ASN A 154 6.85 -13.11 3.66
CA ASN A 154 5.83 -12.88 4.67
C ASN A 154 5.17 -11.51 4.49
N ALA A 155 5.97 -10.44 4.39
CA ALA A 155 5.47 -9.09 4.16
C ALA A 155 4.64 -8.98 2.86
N TYR A 156 5.11 -9.55 1.74
CA TYR A 156 4.34 -9.55 0.50
C TYR A 156 3.00 -10.27 0.64
N ASN A 157 2.96 -11.41 1.34
CA ASN A 157 1.71 -12.12 1.56
C ASN A 157 0.72 -11.26 2.38
N LEU A 158 1.20 -10.58 3.42
CA LEU A 158 0.37 -9.67 4.20
C LEU A 158 -0.17 -8.50 3.37
N LEU A 159 0.64 -7.92 2.48
CA LEU A 159 0.20 -6.86 1.58
C LEU A 159 -0.89 -7.38 0.62
N LEU A 160 -0.66 -8.52 -0.02
CA LEU A 160 -1.62 -9.10 -0.96
C LEU A 160 -2.94 -9.47 -0.29
N THR A 161 -2.89 -10.02 0.92
CA THR A 161 -4.09 -10.27 1.73
C THR A 161 -4.83 -8.96 2.00
N CYS A 162 -4.12 -7.92 2.46
CA CYS A 162 -4.74 -6.62 2.73
C CYS A 162 -5.40 -6.02 1.48
N LEU A 163 -4.75 -6.06 0.32
CA LEU A 163 -5.33 -5.58 -0.93
C LEU A 163 -6.55 -6.40 -1.35
N GLY A 164 -6.51 -7.72 -1.13
CA GLY A 164 -7.65 -8.61 -1.33
C GLY A 164 -8.84 -8.21 -0.47
N ASP A 165 -8.63 -7.96 0.82
CA ASP A 165 -9.69 -7.54 1.75
C ASP A 165 -10.30 -6.19 1.34
N LEU A 166 -9.44 -5.22 1.01
CA LEU A 166 -9.89 -3.90 0.54
C LEU A 166 -10.72 -4.02 -0.75
N ASN A 167 -10.32 -4.90 -1.66
CA ASN A 167 -11.08 -5.18 -2.88
C ASN A 167 -12.48 -5.72 -2.55
N VAL A 168 -12.56 -6.71 -1.66
CA VAL A 168 -13.82 -7.33 -1.24
C VAL A 168 -14.73 -6.27 -0.62
N MET A 169 -14.23 -5.44 0.30
CA MET A 169 -15.01 -4.35 0.91
C MET A 169 -15.57 -3.38 -0.14
N CYS A 170 -14.77 -2.99 -1.13
CA CYS A 170 -15.21 -2.09 -2.20
C CYS A 170 -16.28 -2.75 -3.10
N ILE A 171 -16.09 -4.03 -3.45
CA ILE A 171 -17.04 -4.80 -4.27
C ILE A 171 -18.37 -4.98 -3.52
N GLU A 172 -18.33 -5.36 -2.25
CA GLU A 172 -19.52 -5.56 -1.42
C GLU A 172 -20.30 -4.27 -1.25
N TYR A 173 -19.61 -3.15 -0.99
CA TYR A 173 -20.21 -1.83 -0.98
C TYR A 173 -20.98 -1.54 -2.26
N HIS A 174 -20.35 -1.75 -3.43
CA HIS A 174 -20.99 -1.49 -4.71
C HIS A 174 -22.15 -2.43 -5.02
N LYS A 175 -22.12 -3.68 -4.54
CA LYS A 175 -23.23 -4.63 -4.67
C LYS A 175 -24.43 -4.19 -3.84
N ILE A 176 -24.23 -3.91 -2.55
CA ILE A 176 -25.30 -3.49 -1.64
C ILE A 176 -25.93 -2.19 -2.11
N ARG A 177 -25.10 -1.21 -2.50
CA ARG A 177 -25.58 0.08 -3.01
C ARG A 177 -26.44 -0.05 -4.26
N LYS A 178 -26.15 -0.99 -5.17
CA LYS A 178 -26.95 -1.20 -6.39
C LYS A 178 -28.29 -1.91 -6.13
N ALA A 179 -28.40 -2.59 -4.99
CA ALA A 179 -29.62 -3.30 -4.59
C ALA A 179 -30.59 -2.42 -3.78
N GLN A 180 -30.16 -1.22 -3.39
CA GLN A 180 -30.95 -0.17 -2.75
C GLN A 180 -31.38 0.86 -3.80
#